data_AF-M5U7H9-F1
#
_entry.id   AF-M5U7H9-F1
#
_cell.length_a   1.000
_cell.length_b   1.000
_cell.length_c   1.000
_cell.angle_alpha   90.00
_cell.angle_beta   90.00
_cell.angle_gamma   90.00
#
_symmetry.space_group_name_H-M   'P 1'
#
loop_
_entity.id
_entity.type
_entity.pdbx_description
1 polymer ?
#
loop_
_entity_poly.entity_id
_entity_poly.type
_entity_poly.pdbx_seq_one_letter_code
_entity_poly.pdbx_strand_id
1 'polypeptide(L)'
;MSALTEFESNSVWLNAAIFVIGAVLVWFAGTKLSKYVDLFADRTGLGQAFAGALLLGGATSLPELATTLTASYSGAGELAGTNLLGGVVMQIAVLAIIDAFVLRGRPLTLFSPNSSLLMAGMMLIGLVSLASAAVTTGELYDVAGIGVWPILLFVAYIGSVWLMYRYEGDPRWGTTR
;
A
#
# COMPACT_ATOMS: atom_id res chain seq x y z
N MET A 1 -25.77 -0.10 18.21
CA MET A 1 -24.80 0.78 17.52
C MET A 1 -25.13 2.21 17.89
N SER A 2 -24.17 3.02 18.32
CA SER A 2 -24.43 4.36 18.89
C SER A 2 -24.89 5.34 17.80
N ALA A 3 -25.64 6.38 18.19
CA ALA A 3 -26.12 7.44 17.28
C ALA A 3 -25.00 8.13 16.46
N LEU A 4 -23.74 8.03 16.90
CA LEU A 4 -22.56 8.53 16.19
C LEU A 4 -22.18 7.70 14.95
N THR A 5 -22.69 6.48 14.80
CA THR A 5 -22.39 5.58 13.67
C THR A 5 -23.47 5.60 12.58
N GLU A 6 -24.57 6.33 12.77
CA GLU A 6 -25.62 6.53 11.78
C GLU A 6 -25.32 7.78 10.93
N PHE A 7 -24.37 7.66 10.02
CA PHE A 7 -23.92 8.79 9.19
C PHE A 7 -25.03 9.40 8.32
N GLU A 8 -26.07 8.63 8.00
CA GLU A 8 -27.21 9.08 7.19
C GLU A 8 -28.19 9.99 7.95
N SER A 9 -28.31 9.85 9.28
CA SER A 9 -29.23 10.64 10.11
C SER A 9 -28.57 11.88 10.71
N ASN A 10 -27.23 11.92 10.72
CA ASN A 10 -26.44 12.99 11.32
C ASN A 10 -26.36 14.24 10.43
N SER A 11 -26.31 15.41 11.07
CA SER A 11 -26.06 16.68 10.38
C SER A 11 -24.71 16.64 9.64
N VAL A 12 -24.65 17.25 8.45
CA VAL A 12 -23.43 17.34 7.63
C VAL A 12 -22.24 17.90 8.43
N TRP A 13 -22.51 18.86 9.32
CA TRP A 13 -21.48 19.45 10.19
C TRP A 13 -20.92 18.48 11.23
N LEU A 14 -21.78 17.59 11.77
CA LEU A 14 -21.34 16.55 12.70
C LEU A 14 -20.50 15.50 11.97
N ASN A 15 -20.93 15.06 10.80
CA ASN A 15 -20.15 14.15 9.95
C ASN A 15 -18.80 14.75 9.54
N ALA A 16 -18.78 16.04 9.19
CA ALA A 16 -17.55 16.77 8.89
C ALA A 16 -16.61 16.84 10.11
N ALA A 17 -17.14 17.08 11.31
CA ALA A 17 -16.34 17.08 12.54
C ALA A 17 -15.75 15.69 12.83
N ILE A 18 -16.55 14.62 12.71
CA ILE A 18 -16.08 13.23 12.86
C ILE A 18 -14.98 12.93 11.85
N PHE A 19 -15.16 13.33 10.59
CA PHE A 19 -14.17 13.16 9.54
C PHE A 19 -12.85 13.89 9.86
N VAL A 20 -12.90 15.17 10.26
CA VAL A 20 -11.69 15.95 10.59
C VAL A 20 -10.96 15.34 11.79
N ILE A 21 -11.68 14.92 12.83
CA ILE A 21 -11.08 14.25 13.99
C ILE A 21 -10.40 12.94 13.56
N GLY A 22 -11.09 12.12 12.76
CA GLY A 22 -10.54 10.88 12.23
C GLY A 22 -9.28 11.12 11.39
N ALA A 23 -9.32 12.12 10.50
CA ALA A 23 -8.19 12.49 9.65
C ALA A 23 -6.97 12.92 10.47
N VAL A 24 -7.15 13.73 11.53
CA VAL A 24 -6.06 14.15 12.43
C VAL A 24 -5.48 12.96 13.19
N LEU A 25 -6.33 12.06 13.68
CA LEU A 25 -5.88 10.84 14.38
C LEU A 25 -5.07 9.92 13.46
N VAL A 26 -5.55 9.69 12.24
CA VAL A 26 -4.85 8.89 11.24
C VAL A 26 -3.52 9.54 10.85
N TRP A 27 -3.48 10.86 10.66
CA TRP A 27 -2.24 11.57 10.37
C TRP A 27 -1.20 11.41 11.50
N PHE A 28 -1.62 11.60 12.75
CA PHE A 28 -0.72 11.44 13.89
C PHE A 28 -0.23 9.99 14.04
N ALA A 29 -1.14 9.02 13.88
CA ALA A 29 -0.82 7.59 13.92
C ALA A 29 0.17 7.20 12.81
N GLY A 30 -0.09 7.61 11.57
CA GLY A 30 0.78 7.33 10.41
C GLY A 30 2.18 7.94 10.57
N THR A 31 2.27 9.17 11.08
CA THR A 31 3.57 9.83 11.33
C THR A 31 4.40 9.08 12.38
N LYS A 32 3.75 8.58 13.44
CA LYS A 32 4.42 7.76 14.44
C LYS A 32 4.78 6.38 13.92
N LEU A 33 3.91 5.78 13.11
CA LEU A 33 4.11 4.45 12.57
C LEU A 33 5.39 4.37 11.75
N SER A 34 5.66 5.33 10.86
CA SER A 34 6.91 5.37 10.08
C SER A 34 8.15 5.32 11.00
N LYS A 35 8.18 6.12 12.08
CA LYS A 35 9.29 6.11 13.04
C LYS A 35 9.43 4.78 13.79
N TYR A 36 8.31 4.14 14.12
CA TYR A 36 8.32 2.85 14.79
C TYR A 36 8.76 1.71 13.88
N VAL A 37 8.43 1.79 12.58
CA VAL A 37 8.91 0.83 11.58
C VAL A 37 10.42 0.92 11.43
N ASP A 38 10.99 2.13 11.37
CA ASP A 38 12.46 2.32 11.32
C ASP A 38 13.14 1.75 12.58
N LEU A 39 12.62 2.09 13.77
CA LEU A 39 13.15 1.57 15.03
C LEU A 39 13.02 0.04 15.12
N PHE A 40 11.93 -0.52 14.61
CA PHE A 40 11.71 -1.96 14.57
C PHE A 40 12.73 -2.63 13.64
N ALA A 41 12.97 -2.07 12.46
CA ALA A 41 13.97 -2.57 11.51
C ALA A 41 15.37 -2.57 12.15
N ASP A 42 15.75 -1.48 12.82
CA ASP A 42 17.06 -1.34 13.47
C ASP A 42 17.25 -2.34 14.62
N ARG A 43 16.19 -2.65 15.37
CA ARG A 43 16.24 -3.56 16.52
C ARG A 43 16.19 -5.04 16.14
N THR A 44 15.50 -5.36 15.05
CA THR A 44 15.32 -6.74 14.59
C THR A 44 16.33 -7.17 13.55
N GLY A 45 17.01 -6.20 12.91
CA GLY A 45 17.91 -6.45 11.78
C GLY A 45 17.18 -6.82 10.50
N LEU A 46 15.86 -6.61 10.41
CA LEU A 46 15.03 -7.05 9.29
C LEU A 46 15.21 -6.24 7.99
N GLY A 47 16.10 -5.24 7.94
CA GLY A 47 16.26 -4.35 6.79
C GLY A 47 15.16 -3.29 6.72
N GLN A 48 15.54 -2.03 6.44
CA GLN A 48 14.59 -0.91 6.45
C GLN A 48 13.60 -0.99 5.28
N ALA A 49 14.01 -1.43 4.09
CA ALA A 49 13.10 -1.55 2.94
C ALA A 49 12.09 -2.68 3.14
N PHE A 50 12.53 -3.83 3.66
CA PHE A 50 11.62 -4.94 3.99
C PHE A 50 10.61 -4.56 5.08
N ALA A 51 11.07 -4.02 6.21
CA ALA A 51 10.19 -3.62 7.31
C ALA A 51 9.21 -2.51 6.86
N GLY A 52 9.69 -1.54 6.07
CA GLY A 52 8.88 -0.51 5.43
C GLY A 52 7.80 -1.11 4.52
N ALA A 53 8.19 -1.96 3.57
CA ALA A 53 7.26 -2.57 2.62
C ALA A 53 6.17 -3.38 3.33
N LEU A 54 6.54 -4.20 4.33
CA LEU A 54 5.60 -5.08 5.01
C LEU A 54 4.71 -4.32 6.01
N LEU A 55 5.32 -3.55 6.93
CA LEU A 55 4.60 -2.95 8.05
C LEU A 55 3.95 -1.62 7.67
N LEU A 56 4.71 -0.70 7.05
CA LEU A 56 4.17 0.59 6.65
C LEU A 56 3.21 0.42 5.47
N GLY A 57 3.63 -0.32 4.43
CA GLY A 57 2.79 -0.60 3.26
C GLY A 57 1.55 -1.43 3.60
N GLY A 58 1.68 -2.41 4.49
CA GLY A 58 0.53 -3.17 5.01
C GLY A 58 -0.46 -2.28 5.75
N ALA A 59 0.02 -1.45 6.69
CA ALA A 59 -0.84 -0.58 7.47
C ALA A 59 -1.59 0.46 6.63
N THR A 60 -0.98 1.01 5.58
CA THR A 60 -1.66 1.95 4.67
C THR A 60 -2.67 1.27 3.76
N SER A 61 -2.46 0.00 3.43
CA SER A 61 -3.34 -0.77 2.54
C SER A 61 -4.51 -1.45 3.27
N LEU A 62 -4.40 -1.66 4.59
CA LEU A 62 -5.46 -2.32 5.39
C LEU A 62 -6.84 -1.66 5.26
N PRO A 63 -6.99 -0.32 5.32
CA PRO A 63 -8.30 0.32 5.12
C PRO A 63 -8.87 0.11 3.71
N GLU A 64 -8.02 0.15 2.69
CA GLU A 64 -8.41 -0.10 1.30
C GLU A 64 -8.83 -1.56 1.10
N LEU A 65 -8.11 -2.51 1.71
CA LEU A 65 -8.48 -3.92 1.71
C LEU A 65 -9.83 -4.13 2.40
N ALA A 66 -10.07 -3.51 3.56
CA ALA A 66 -11.34 -3.64 4.27
C ALA A 66 -12.53 -3.13 3.45
N THR A 67 -12.40 -1.93 2.85
CA THR A 67 -13.45 -1.34 2.01
C THR A 67 -13.69 -2.15 0.73
N THR A 68 -12.62 -2.60 0.07
CA THR A 68 -12.68 -3.42 -1.15
C THR A 68 -13.31 -4.79 -0.87
N LEU A 69 -12.91 -5.47 0.21
CA LEU A 69 -13.49 -6.76 0.62
C LEU A 69 -14.97 -6.61 0.95
N THR A 70 -15.35 -5.55 1.67
CA THR A 70 -16.75 -5.30 2.03
C THR A 70 -17.61 -5.05 0.79
N ALA A 71 -17.11 -4.24 -0.16
CA ALA A 71 -17.80 -3.99 -1.43
C ALA A 71 -17.94 -5.27 -2.26
N SER A 72 -16.86 -6.06 -2.36
CA SER A 72 -16.83 -7.31 -3.12
C SER A 72 -17.78 -8.36 -2.51
N TYR A 73 -17.78 -8.52 -1.19
CA TYR A 73 -18.68 -9.41 -0.47
C TYR A 73 -20.17 -9.00 -0.61
N SER A 74 -20.43 -7.69 -0.73
CA SER A 74 -21.79 -7.17 -0.92
C SER A 74 -22.29 -7.28 -2.37
N GLY A 75 -21.55 -7.98 -3.25
CA GLY A 75 -21.89 -8.11 -4.66
C GLY A 75 -21.58 -6.87 -5.51
N ALA A 76 -21.00 -5.82 -4.91
CA ALA A 76 -20.61 -4.59 -5.59
C ALA A 76 -19.17 -4.69 -6.11
N GLY A 77 -18.89 -5.70 -6.94
CA GLY A 77 -17.55 -5.96 -7.49
C GLY A 77 -17.00 -4.80 -8.34
N GLU A 78 -17.87 -4.10 -9.07
CA GLU A 78 -17.50 -2.90 -9.82
C GLU A 78 -17.08 -1.74 -8.90
N LEU A 79 -17.76 -1.60 -7.74
CA LEU A 79 -17.38 -0.64 -6.71
C LEU A 79 -16.04 -1.01 -6.06
N ALA A 80 -15.80 -2.30 -5.83
CA ALA A 80 -14.51 -2.78 -5.33
C ALA A 80 -13.37 -2.46 -6.31
N GLY A 81 -13.57 -2.70 -7.61
CA GLY A 81 -12.58 -2.38 -8.65
C GLY A 81 -12.29 -0.88 -8.79
N THR A 82 -13.34 -0.06 -8.78
CA THR A 82 -13.20 1.40 -8.84
C THR A 82 -12.57 2.00 -7.59
N ASN A 83 -12.83 1.43 -6.40
CA ASN A 83 -12.19 1.82 -5.15
C ASN A 83 -10.66 1.59 -5.19
N LEU A 84 -10.22 0.43 -5.70
CA LEU A 84 -8.79 0.13 -5.86
C LEU A 84 -8.08 1.11 -6.80
N LEU A 85 -8.67 1.34 -7.98
CA LEU A 85 -8.10 2.28 -8.96
C LEU A 85 -8.10 3.72 -8.44
N GLY A 86 -9.21 4.15 -7.83
CA GLY A 86 -9.35 5.46 -7.23
C GLY A 86 -8.34 5.71 -6.11
N GLY A 87 -8.11 4.70 -5.25
CA GLY A 87 -7.12 4.75 -4.18
C GLY A 87 -5.72 5.02 -4.70
N VAL A 88 -5.25 4.24 -5.67
CA VAL A 88 -3.92 4.42 -6.29
C VAL A 88 -3.79 5.80 -6.94
N VAL A 89 -4.81 6.23 -7.70
CA VAL A 89 -4.81 7.56 -8.34
C VAL A 89 -4.74 8.68 -7.30
N MET A 90 -5.51 8.58 -6.21
CA MET A 90 -5.48 9.56 -5.13
C MET A 90 -4.13 9.60 -4.41
N GLN A 91 -3.53 8.45 -4.12
CA GLN A 91 -2.19 8.39 -3.51
C GLN A 91 -1.15 9.08 -4.40
N ILE A 92 -1.13 8.79 -5.70
CA ILE A 92 -0.22 9.42 -6.66
C ILE A 92 -0.50 10.93 -6.78
N ALA A 93 -1.78 11.33 -6.85
CA ALA A 93 -2.17 12.74 -6.95
C ALA A 93 -1.73 13.54 -5.72
N VAL A 94 -1.90 12.99 -4.51
CA VAL A 94 -1.43 13.62 -3.26
C VAL A 94 0.09 13.77 -3.27
N LEU A 95 0.84 12.74 -3.67
CA LEU A 95 2.29 12.81 -3.79
C LEU A 95 2.72 13.87 -4.82
N ALA A 96 2.06 13.92 -5.98
CA ALA A 96 2.35 14.91 -7.02
C ALA A 96 2.10 16.36 -6.53
N ILE A 97 1.03 16.59 -5.76
CA ILE A 97 0.75 17.89 -5.14
C ILE A 97 1.83 18.24 -4.12
N ILE A 98 2.24 17.30 -3.26
CA ILE A 98 3.31 17.53 -2.28
C ILE A 98 4.64 17.86 -2.98
N ASP A 99 5.01 17.10 -4.02
CA ASP A 99 6.22 17.33 -4.80
C ASP A 99 6.21 18.70 -5.49
N ALA A 100 5.07 19.12 -6.05
CA ALA A 100 4.93 20.39 -6.75
C ALA A 100 4.94 21.62 -5.81
N PHE A 101 4.25 21.53 -4.67
CA PHE A 101 4.01 22.69 -3.81
C PHE A 101 4.90 22.75 -2.56
N VAL A 102 5.27 21.61 -1.99
CA VAL A 102 5.97 21.53 -0.68
C VAL A 102 7.47 21.31 -0.86
N LEU A 103 7.87 20.38 -1.73
CA LEU A 103 9.25 19.89 -1.80
C LEU A 103 10.09 20.48 -2.95
N ARG A 104 9.68 21.64 -3.48
CA ARG A 104 10.29 22.34 -4.63
C ARG A 104 11.80 22.09 -4.78
N GLY A 105 12.17 21.24 -5.74
CA GLY A 105 13.56 20.91 -6.09
C GLY A 105 14.12 19.61 -5.51
N ARG A 106 13.38 18.91 -4.64
CA ARG A 106 13.71 17.58 -4.09
C ARG A 106 12.45 16.72 -3.97
N PRO A 107 11.83 16.33 -5.09
CA PRO A 107 10.61 15.54 -5.02
C PRO A 107 10.89 14.18 -4.39
N LEU A 108 9.91 13.64 -3.65
CA LEU A 108 10.00 12.32 -3.02
C LEU A 108 10.25 11.23 -4.06
N THR A 109 9.76 11.46 -5.28
CA THR A 109 9.97 10.59 -6.44
C THR A 109 11.42 10.52 -6.93
N LEU A 110 12.31 11.44 -6.53
CA LEU A 110 13.73 11.47 -6.92
C LEU A 110 14.70 10.89 -5.87
N PHE A 111 14.20 10.33 -4.75
CA PHE A 111 15.07 10.04 -3.61
C PHE A 111 15.81 8.68 -3.65
N SER A 112 17.14 8.79 -3.73
CA SER A 112 18.23 7.85 -3.39
C SER A 112 18.51 6.63 -4.29
N PRO A 113 19.77 6.46 -4.78
CA PRO A 113 20.26 5.24 -5.44
C PRO A 113 20.56 4.15 -4.41
N ASN A 114 19.60 3.86 -3.52
CA ASN A 114 19.69 2.69 -2.64
C ASN A 114 19.21 1.47 -3.43
N SER A 115 20.08 0.47 -3.55
CA SER A 115 19.80 -0.74 -4.33
C SER A 115 18.57 -1.50 -3.85
N SER A 116 18.22 -1.42 -2.56
CA SER A 116 16.97 -1.97 -2.01
C SER A 116 15.73 -1.35 -2.65
N LEU A 117 15.76 -0.05 -3.00
CA LEU A 117 14.63 0.64 -3.62
C LEU A 117 14.47 0.27 -5.10
N LEU A 118 15.58 0.11 -5.82
CA LEU A 118 15.56 -0.38 -7.21
C LEU A 118 14.98 -1.80 -7.26
N MET A 119 15.40 -2.66 -6.33
CA MET A 119 14.86 -4.00 -6.20
C MET A 119 13.36 -4.00 -5.86
N ALA A 120 12.92 -3.13 -4.94
CA ALA A 120 11.50 -2.94 -4.64
C ALA A 120 10.71 -2.54 -5.89
N GLY A 121 11.23 -1.58 -6.66
CA GLY A 121 10.61 -1.11 -7.91
C GLY A 121 10.51 -2.21 -8.97
N MET A 122 11.57 -3.01 -9.14
CA MET A 122 11.55 -4.15 -10.07
C MET A 122 10.53 -5.22 -9.65
N MET A 123 10.44 -5.52 -8.36
CA MET A 123 9.42 -6.45 -7.84
C MET A 123 8.01 -5.92 -8.08
N LEU A 124 7.78 -4.63 -7.82
CA LEU A 124 6.49 -3.98 -8.05
C LEU A 124 6.09 -4.04 -9.54
N ILE A 125 7.01 -3.72 -10.45
CA ILE A 125 6.75 -3.83 -11.90
C ILE A 125 6.40 -5.27 -12.28
N GLY A 126 7.13 -6.25 -11.74
CA GLY A 126 6.83 -7.67 -11.93
C GLY A 126 5.43 -8.05 -11.45
N LEU A 127 5.04 -7.63 -10.24
CA LEU A 127 3.71 -7.90 -9.69
C LEU A 127 2.60 -7.24 -10.52
N VAL A 128 2.78 -6.00 -10.97
CA VAL A 128 1.82 -5.29 -11.82
C VAL A 128 1.70 -5.96 -13.19
N SER A 129 2.81 -6.44 -13.76
CA SER A 129 2.76 -7.19 -15.02
C SER A 129 2.00 -8.52 -14.88
N LEU A 130 2.18 -9.22 -13.76
CA LEU A 130 1.45 -10.45 -13.45
C LEU A 130 -0.04 -10.18 -13.25
N ALA A 131 -0.39 -9.10 -12.54
CA ALA A 131 -1.78 -8.67 -12.37
C ALA A 131 -2.42 -8.28 -13.71
N SER A 132 -1.66 -7.62 -14.60
CA SER A 132 -2.13 -7.26 -15.94
C SER A 132 -2.36 -8.51 -16.82
N ALA A 133 -1.49 -9.52 -16.69
CA ALA A 133 -1.69 -10.81 -17.35
C ALA A 133 -2.94 -11.52 -16.84
N ALA A 134 -3.21 -11.46 -15.53
CA ALA A 134 -4.44 -12.01 -14.94
C ALA A 134 -5.70 -11.36 -15.52
N VAL A 135 -5.71 -10.02 -15.62
CA VAL A 135 -6.86 -9.28 -16.15
C VAL A 135 -7.10 -9.58 -17.63
N THR A 136 -6.03 -9.72 -18.43
CA THR A 136 -6.15 -9.94 -19.88
C THR A 136 -6.52 -11.38 -20.25
N THR A 137 -6.00 -12.36 -19.51
CA THR A 137 -6.28 -13.79 -19.77
C THR A 137 -7.60 -14.25 -19.15
N GLY A 138 -8.12 -13.52 -18.15
CA GLY A 138 -9.24 -13.96 -17.35
C GLY A 138 -8.86 -15.14 -16.44
N GLU A 139 -9.81 -15.61 -15.64
CA GLU A 139 -9.57 -16.78 -14.79
C GLU A 139 -9.53 -18.05 -15.64
N LEU A 140 -8.37 -18.73 -15.62
CA LEU A 140 -8.16 -19.96 -16.39
C LEU A 140 -8.80 -21.17 -15.71
N TYR A 141 -8.77 -21.21 -14.38
CA TYR A 141 -9.34 -22.26 -13.53
C TYR A 141 -9.78 -21.67 -12.20
N ASP A 142 -10.94 -22.08 -11.69
CA ASP A 142 -11.43 -21.76 -10.35
C ASP A 142 -11.34 -23.00 -9.45
N VAL A 143 -10.76 -22.84 -8.26
CA VAL A 143 -10.77 -23.88 -7.23
C VAL A 143 -11.56 -23.35 -6.04
N ALA A 144 -12.73 -23.95 -5.77
CA ALA A 144 -13.61 -23.56 -4.68
C ALA A 144 -14.04 -22.07 -4.70
N GLY A 145 -14.21 -21.49 -5.89
CA GLY A 145 -14.57 -20.08 -6.06
C GLY A 145 -13.41 -19.09 -5.92
N ILE A 146 -12.17 -19.57 -5.79
CA ILE A 146 -10.96 -18.75 -5.82
C ILE A 146 -10.20 -19.02 -7.12
N GLY A 147 -9.95 -17.96 -7.88
CA GLY A 147 -9.15 -18.00 -9.09
C GLY A 147 -7.68 -18.36 -8.82
N VAL A 148 -7.01 -18.92 -9.81
CA VAL A 148 -5.57 -19.24 -9.71
C VAL A 148 -4.72 -17.96 -9.64
N TRP A 149 -5.16 -16.88 -10.30
CA TRP A 149 -4.40 -15.64 -10.38
C TRP A 149 -4.19 -14.93 -9.02
N PRO A 150 -5.22 -14.74 -8.18
CA PRO A 150 -5.04 -14.20 -6.82
C PRO A 150 -4.03 -14.99 -5.97
N ILE A 151 -4.05 -16.32 -6.07
CA ILE A 151 -3.12 -17.19 -5.34
C ILE A 151 -1.69 -16.98 -5.85
N LEU A 152 -1.49 -16.97 -7.17
CA LEU A 152 -0.19 -16.71 -7.78
C LEU A 152 0.34 -15.31 -7.41
N LEU A 153 -0.51 -14.29 -7.44
CA LEU A 153 -0.15 -12.92 -7.05
C LEU A 153 0.26 -12.86 -5.58
N PHE A 154 -0.48 -13.53 -4.69
CA PHE A 154 -0.14 -13.58 -3.28
C PHE A 154 1.21 -14.27 -3.04
N VAL A 155 1.43 -15.44 -3.66
CA VAL A 155 2.72 -16.16 -3.57
C VAL A 155 3.86 -15.33 -4.16
N ALA A 156 3.65 -14.68 -5.30
CA ALA A 156 4.63 -13.81 -5.92
C ALA A 156 4.97 -12.61 -5.01
N TYR A 157 3.98 -11.99 -4.37
CA TYR A 157 4.17 -10.90 -3.43
C TYR A 157 5.01 -11.34 -2.22
N ILE A 158 4.66 -12.47 -1.59
CA ILE A 158 5.45 -13.02 -0.48
C ILE A 158 6.88 -13.34 -0.94
N GLY A 159 7.03 -13.90 -2.14
CA GLY A 159 8.32 -14.16 -2.76
C GLY A 159 9.15 -12.88 -2.97
N SER A 160 8.54 -11.81 -3.47
CA SER A 160 9.18 -10.50 -3.64
C SER A 160 9.67 -9.93 -2.32
N VAL A 161 8.82 -9.95 -1.29
CA VAL A 161 9.13 -9.47 0.05
C VAL A 161 10.26 -10.30 0.68
N TRP A 162 10.21 -11.63 0.55
CA TRP A 162 11.27 -12.52 1.01
C TRP A 162 12.61 -12.29 0.28
N LEU A 163 12.56 -12.04 -1.03
CA LEU A 163 13.74 -11.74 -1.81
C LEU A 163 14.36 -10.42 -1.31
N MET A 164 13.55 -9.38 -1.11
CA MET A 164 14.03 -8.10 -0.59
C MET A 164 14.75 -8.28 0.75
N TYR A 165 14.18 -9.04 1.68
CA TYR A 165 14.85 -9.39 2.93
C TYR A 165 16.20 -10.06 2.73
N ARG A 166 16.30 -10.99 1.78
CA ARG A 166 17.52 -11.77 1.54
C ARG A 166 18.67 -10.93 0.94
N TYR A 167 18.35 -9.93 0.14
CA TYR A 167 19.33 -9.12 -0.59
C TYR A 167 19.55 -7.72 0.01
N GLU A 168 18.78 -7.36 1.02
CA GLU A 168 19.00 -6.12 1.78
C GLU A 168 20.32 -6.21 2.57
N GLY A 169 21.30 -5.38 2.18
CA GLY A 169 22.63 -5.35 2.80
C GLY A 169 23.70 -6.23 2.13
N ASP A 170 23.42 -6.87 0.99
CA ASP A 170 24.46 -7.57 0.22
C ASP A 170 25.43 -6.56 -0.41
N PRO A 171 26.75 -6.59 -0.08
CA PRO A 171 27.74 -5.66 -0.62
C PRO A 171 27.89 -5.72 -2.15
N ARG A 172 27.39 -6.76 -2.83
CA ARG A 172 27.35 -6.84 -4.30
C ARG A 172 26.51 -5.73 -4.94
N TRP A 173 25.58 -5.17 -4.19
CA TRP A 173 24.70 -4.07 -4.60
C TRP A 173 25.07 -2.75 -3.91
N GLY A 174 26.17 -2.68 -3.15
CA GLY A 174 26.67 -1.43 -2.60
C GLY A 174 27.24 -0.55 -3.71
N THR A 175 26.90 0.75 -3.73
CA THR A 175 27.63 1.70 -4.57
C THR A 175 29.10 1.65 -4.18
N THR A 176 29.98 1.29 -5.11
CA THR A 176 31.44 1.34 -4.92
C THR A 176 31.79 2.73 -4.43
N ARG A 177 32.18 2.85 -3.16
CA ARG A 177 32.81 4.03 -2.59
C ARG A 177 34.17 3.63 -2.07
#